data_AF-A0A7C8ZRG7-F1
#
_entry.id   AF-A0A7C8ZRG7-F1
#
_cell.length_a   1.000
_cell.length_b   1.000
_cell.length_c   1.000
_cell.angle_alpha   90.00
_cell.angle_beta   90.00
_cell.angle_gamma   90.00
#
_symmetry.space_group_name_H-M   'P 1'
#
loop_
_entity.id
_entity.type
_entity.pdbx_description
1 polymer ?
#
loop_
_entity_poly.entity_id
_entity_poly.type
_entity_poly.pdbx_seq_one_letter_code
_entity_poly.pdbx_strand_id
1 'polypeptide(L)'
;LQVPKLIKEYIDEVTTQLRMVCDSDSEELLLEEKLAFMHETRHAFGRTALLLSGGASLGAFHVGVVKTLVEHKLLPRIIAGSSVGSIMCSVVATRSWPELQSFFEDKWHSLKFFDQLGGIFTIFKRVMTFGVVHEIRQLQMMLRNLTSNLTFQEAYDMTGRILGIT
;
A
#
# COMPACT_ATOMS: atom_id res chain seq x y z
N LEU A 1 6.52 11.60 -18.48
CA LEU A 1 5.08 11.79 -18.72
C LEU A 1 4.71 13.19 -18.24
N GLN A 2 4.15 14.04 -19.11
CA GLN A 2 3.69 15.38 -18.73
C GLN A 2 2.18 15.32 -18.46
N VAL A 3 1.73 15.82 -17.31
CA VAL A 3 0.30 15.90 -16.99
C VAL A 3 -0.39 16.83 -17.99
N PRO A 4 -1.52 16.43 -18.61
CA PRO A 4 -2.25 17.30 -19.53
C PRO A 4 -2.58 18.64 -18.90
N LYS A 5 -2.40 19.74 -19.65
CA LYS A 5 -2.55 21.12 -19.16
C LYS A 5 -3.87 21.35 -18.41
N LEU A 6 -4.99 20.89 -18.97
CA LEU A 6 -6.32 21.04 -18.37
C LEU A 6 -6.46 20.30 -17.02
N ILE A 7 -5.86 19.12 -16.88
CA ILE A 7 -5.88 18.38 -15.61
C ILE A 7 -5.06 19.13 -14.56
N LYS A 8 -3.91 19.68 -14.96
CA LYS A 8 -3.08 20.48 -14.07
C LYS A 8 -3.81 21.74 -13.61
N GLU A 9 -4.38 22.51 -14.53
CA GLU A 9 -5.12 23.73 -14.22
C GLU A 9 -6.31 23.45 -13.29
N TYR A 10 -7.05 22.36 -13.54
CA TYR A 10 -8.13 21.93 -12.65
C TYR A 10 -7.63 21.60 -11.23
N ILE A 11 -6.55 20.82 -11.10
CA ILE A 11 -5.97 20.46 -9.79
C ILE A 11 -5.45 21.72 -9.07
N ASP A 12 -4.79 22.62 -9.78
CA ASP A 12 -4.24 23.86 -9.24
C ASP A 12 -5.37 24.79 -8.75
N GLU A 13 -6.46 24.91 -9.51
CA GLU A 13 -7.64 25.70 -9.13
C GLU A 13 -8.35 25.12 -7.90
N VAL A 14 -8.64 23.81 -7.89
CA VAL A 14 -9.26 23.14 -6.73
C VAL A 14 -8.39 23.29 -5.49
N THR A 15 -7.07 23.13 -5.63
CA THR A 15 -6.14 23.31 -4.51
C THR A 15 -6.16 24.74 -3.97
N THR A 16 -6.25 25.73 -4.87
CA THR A 16 -6.32 27.15 -4.50
C THR A 16 -7.60 27.43 -3.70
N GLN A 17 -8.74 26.97 -4.19
CA GLN A 17 -10.04 27.16 -3.53
C GLN A 17 -10.11 26.48 -2.17
N LEU A 18 -9.58 25.25 -2.05
CA LEU A 18 -9.51 24.55 -0.76
C LEU A 18 -8.67 25.33 0.26
N ARG A 19 -7.54 25.89 -0.16
CA ARG A 19 -6.71 26.75 0.71
C ARG A 19 -7.44 28.03 1.12
N MET A 20 -8.15 28.67 0.20
CA MET A 20 -8.95 29.85 0.52
C MET A 20 -10.00 29.58 1.60
N VAL A 21 -10.66 28.41 1.57
CA VAL A 21 -11.62 28.02 2.62
C VAL A 21 -10.90 27.79 3.96
N CYS A 22 -9.78 27.07 3.95
CA CYS A 22 -8.98 26.84 5.17
C CYS A 22 -8.49 28.13 5.81
N ASP A 23 -7.87 29.00 5.01
CA ASP A 23 -7.12 30.18 5.46
C ASP A 23 -8.01 31.43 5.62
N SER A 24 -9.33 31.28 5.45
CA SER A 24 -10.27 32.39 5.63
C SER A 24 -10.42 32.77 7.11
N ASP A 25 -9.99 33.95 7.53
CA ASP A 25 -10.19 34.42 8.92
C ASP A 25 -11.60 35.01 9.18
N SER A 26 -12.60 34.60 8.39
CA SER A 26 -13.96 35.10 8.52
C SER A 26 -14.66 34.50 9.74
N GLU A 27 -15.27 35.35 10.57
CA GLU A 27 -16.17 34.94 11.67
C GLU A 27 -17.46 34.26 11.16
N GLU A 28 -17.75 34.37 9.86
CA GLU A 28 -18.93 33.73 9.24
C GLU A 28 -18.75 32.21 9.01
N LEU A 29 -17.53 31.68 9.08
CA LEU A 29 -17.23 30.27 8.86
C LEU A 29 -16.50 29.69 10.07
N LEU A 30 -17.25 28.99 10.93
CA LEU A 30 -16.71 28.36 12.11
C LEU A 30 -15.72 27.24 11.74
N LEU A 31 -14.79 26.94 12.66
CA LEU A 31 -13.77 25.90 12.43
C LEU A 31 -14.42 24.53 12.19
N GLU A 32 -15.50 24.23 12.90
CA GLU A 32 -16.26 22.99 12.77
C GLU A 32 -16.87 22.85 11.37
N GLU A 33 -17.37 23.94 10.78
CA GLU A 33 -17.96 23.96 9.44
C GLU A 33 -16.88 23.74 8.36
N LYS A 34 -15.71 24.36 8.52
CA LYS A 34 -14.56 24.12 7.64
C LYS A 34 -14.10 22.67 7.71
N LEU A 35 -14.02 22.09 8.91
CA LEU A 35 -13.64 20.68 9.09
C LEU A 35 -14.67 19.74 8.46
N ALA A 36 -15.97 20.01 8.66
CA ALA A 36 -17.04 19.23 8.04
C ALA A 36 -16.96 19.30 6.51
N PHE A 37 -16.82 20.51 5.94
CA PHE A 37 -16.62 20.71 4.51
C PHE A 37 -15.42 19.90 3.99
N MET A 38 -14.26 19.98 4.64
CA MET A 38 -13.06 19.24 4.23
C MET A 38 -13.25 17.73 4.31
N HIS A 39 -13.96 17.23 5.31
CA HIS A 39 -14.29 15.81 5.43
C HIS A 39 -15.17 15.33 4.29
N GLU A 40 -16.22 16.08 3.96
CA GLU A 40 -17.14 15.77 2.86
C GLU A 40 -16.47 15.89 1.49
N THR A 41 -15.70 16.95 1.25
CA THR A 41 -14.95 17.11 0.00
C THR A 41 -13.96 15.97 -0.19
N ARG A 42 -13.23 15.58 0.85
CA ARG A 42 -12.33 14.43 0.81
C ARG A 42 -13.08 13.12 0.57
N HIS A 43 -14.27 12.98 1.13
CA HIS A 43 -15.11 11.79 0.89
C HIS A 43 -15.56 11.73 -0.58
N ALA A 44 -16.04 12.85 -1.13
CA ALA A 44 -16.51 12.96 -2.51
C ALA A 44 -15.39 12.80 -3.55
N PHE A 45 -14.20 13.37 -3.29
CA PHE A 45 -13.04 13.24 -4.19
C PHE A 45 -12.45 11.82 -4.19
N GLY A 46 -12.61 11.10 -3.09
CA GLY A 46 -12.11 9.74 -2.93
C GLY A 46 -10.63 9.70 -2.52
N ARG A 47 -10.07 8.49 -2.56
CA ARG A 47 -8.70 8.19 -2.10
C ARG A 47 -8.02 7.30 -3.11
N THR A 48 -6.76 7.60 -3.40
CA THR A 48 -5.92 6.72 -4.21
C THR A 48 -5.63 5.44 -3.45
N ALA A 49 -5.74 4.31 -4.14
CA ALA A 49 -5.36 3.00 -3.64
C ALA A 49 -4.40 2.32 -4.62
N LEU A 50 -3.46 1.54 -4.08
CA LEU A 50 -2.62 0.64 -4.88
C LEU A 50 -3.22 -0.77 -4.84
N LEU A 51 -3.58 -1.31 -6.01
CA LEU A 51 -4.12 -2.67 -6.14
C LEU A 51 -3.09 -3.57 -6.83
N LEU A 52 -2.60 -4.57 -6.10
CA LEU A 52 -1.64 -5.56 -6.60
C LEU A 52 -2.35 -6.88 -6.91
N SER A 53 -2.57 -7.15 -8.20
CA SER A 53 -3.28 -8.35 -8.63
C SER A 53 -2.53 -9.65 -8.31
N GLY A 54 -3.29 -10.74 -8.20
CA GLY A 54 -2.73 -12.09 -8.19
C GLY A 54 -2.25 -12.48 -9.59
N GLY A 55 -1.13 -13.20 -9.67
CA GLY A 55 -0.57 -13.65 -10.94
C GLY A 55 0.81 -14.25 -10.72
N ALA A 56 0.89 -15.58 -10.84
CA ALA A 56 2.07 -16.42 -10.64
C ALA A 56 3.45 -15.75 -10.89
N SER A 57 3.95 -15.83 -12.12
CA SER A 57 5.31 -15.45 -12.52
C SER A 57 5.57 -13.94 -12.56
N LEU A 58 4.54 -13.12 -12.34
CA LEU A 58 4.61 -11.65 -12.43
C LEU A 58 4.79 -10.99 -11.06
N GLY A 59 4.89 -11.75 -9.96
CA GLY A 59 5.08 -11.19 -8.61
C GLY A 59 6.31 -10.28 -8.47
N ALA A 60 7.33 -10.49 -9.30
CA ALA A 60 8.51 -9.64 -9.35
C ALA A 60 8.21 -8.19 -9.79
N PHE A 61 7.20 -7.98 -10.63
CA PHE A 61 6.81 -6.65 -11.09
C PHE A 61 6.24 -5.81 -9.95
N HIS A 62 5.48 -6.43 -9.03
CA HIS A 62 4.95 -5.76 -7.84
C HIS A 62 6.08 -5.18 -6.98
N VAL A 63 7.21 -5.89 -6.85
CA VAL A 63 8.38 -5.42 -6.12
C VAL A 63 8.95 -4.15 -6.75
N GLY A 64 9.14 -4.15 -8.07
CA GLY A 64 9.65 -2.99 -8.80
C GLY A 64 8.72 -1.77 -8.67
N VAL A 65 7.41 -1.97 -8.87
CA VAL A 65 6.41 -0.89 -8.73
C VAL A 65 6.42 -0.32 -7.32
N VAL A 66 6.35 -1.17 -6.29
CA VAL A 66 6.35 -0.71 -4.89
C VAL A 66 7.67 -0.03 -4.55
N LYS A 67 8.81 -0.58 -4.96
CA LYS A 67 10.12 0.03 -4.76
C LYS A 67 10.16 1.46 -5.28
N THR A 68 9.77 1.67 -6.54
CA THR A 68 9.75 3.00 -7.15
C THR A 68 8.79 3.94 -6.43
N LEU A 69 7.61 3.46 -6.01
CA LEU A 69 6.67 4.29 -5.23
C LEU A 69 7.25 4.70 -3.87
N VAL A 70 8.02 3.81 -3.21
CA VAL A 70 8.69 4.12 -1.94
C VAL A 70 9.82 5.11 -2.14
N GLU A 71 10.69 4.90 -3.14
CA GLU A 71 11.81 5.80 -3.48
C GLU A 71 11.33 7.23 -3.75
N HIS A 72 10.19 7.38 -4.43
CA HIS A 72 9.61 8.69 -4.75
C HIS A 72 8.62 9.22 -3.71
N LYS A 73 8.39 8.52 -2.60
CA LYS A 73 7.40 8.89 -1.55
C LYS A 73 5.97 9.04 -2.10
N LEU A 74 5.59 8.18 -3.04
CA LEU A 74 4.29 8.16 -3.71
C LEU A 74 3.42 6.95 -3.33
N LEU A 75 3.83 6.15 -2.35
CA LEU A 75 3.08 4.98 -1.91
C LEU A 75 1.73 5.40 -1.30
N PRO A 76 0.58 4.95 -1.86
CA PRO A 76 -0.73 5.29 -1.31
C PRO A 76 -0.97 4.69 0.07
N ARG A 77 -1.80 5.36 0.88
CA ARG A 77 -2.19 4.88 2.21
C ARG A 77 -3.02 3.60 2.17
N ILE A 78 -3.84 3.44 1.12
CA ILE A 78 -4.69 2.26 0.92
C ILE A 78 -3.95 1.33 -0.04
N ILE A 79 -3.69 0.11 0.42
CA ILE A 79 -3.08 -0.94 -0.38
C ILE A 79 -3.93 -2.20 -0.29
N ALA A 80 -4.19 -2.82 -1.44
CA ALA A 80 -4.93 -4.06 -1.50
C ALA A 80 -4.24 -5.02 -2.45
N GLY A 81 -4.25 -6.31 -2.13
CA GLY A 81 -3.61 -7.29 -2.98
C GLY A 81 -4.31 -8.63 -2.96
N SER A 82 -4.13 -9.39 -4.03
CA SER A 82 -4.59 -10.79 -4.12
C SER A 82 -3.44 -11.76 -4.33
N SER A 83 -3.48 -12.92 -3.65
CA SER A 83 -2.43 -13.95 -3.69
C SER A 83 -1.02 -13.35 -3.45
N VAL A 84 -0.10 -13.43 -4.43
CA VAL A 84 1.24 -12.82 -4.34
C VAL A 84 1.21 -11.30 -4.10
N GLY A 85 0.19 -10.62 -4.64
CA GLY A 85 -0.04 -9.20 -4.37
C GLY A 85 -0.36 -8.95 -2.89
N SER A 86 -1.14 -9.83 -2.25
CA SER A 86 -1.44 -9.73 -0.81
C SER A 86 -0.19 -9.88 0.05
N ILE A 87 0.72 -10.78 -0.34
CA ILE A 87 2.00 -10.97 0.36
C ILE A 87 2.84 -9.70 0.27
N MET A 88 2.93 -9.11 -0.92
CA MET A 88 3.64 -7.84 -1.13
C MET A 88 3.01 -6.70 -0.31
N CYS A 89 1.68 -6.54 -0.37
CA CYS A 89 0.96 -5.55 0.42
C CYS A 89 1.15 -5.77 1.93
N SER A 90 1.22 -7.02 2.40
CA SER A 90 1.45 -7.35 3.81
C SER A 90 2.86 -6.92 4.25
N VAL A 91 3.88 -7.23 3.45
CA VAL A 91 5.27 -6.79 3.70
C VAL A 91 5.36 -5.27 3.81
N VAL A 92 4.66 -4.57 2.92
CA VAL A 92 4.58 -3.12 2.94
C VAL A 92 3.90 -2.67 4.22
N ALA A 93 2.67 -3.11 4.50
CA ALA A 93 1.84 -2.67 5.63
C ALA A 93 2.52 -2.87 7.00
N THR A 94 3.38 -3.87 7.15
CA THR A 94 3.99 -4.26 8.43
C THR A 94 5.38 -3.68 8.66
N ARG A 95 5.78 -2.63 7.92
CA ARG A 95 7.09 -1.96 8.06
C ARG A 95 6.92 -0.45 8.10
N SER A 96 7.43 0.22 9.13
CA SER A 96 7.51 1.68 9.17
C SER A 96 8.21 2.24 7.92
N TRP A 97 8.05 3.55 7.67
CA TRP A 97 8.64 4.18 6.49
C TRP A 97 10.17 3.96 6.38
N PRO A 98 10.98 4.14 7.45
CA PRO A 98 12.41 3.87 7.39
C PRO A 98 12.75 2.39 7.12
N GLU A 99 12.02 1.47 7.75
CA GLU A 99 12.22 0.03 7.52
C GLU A 99 11.88 -0.38 6.08
N LEU A 100 10.86 0.24 5.50
CA LEU A 100 10.47 0.00 4.12
C LEU A 100 11.51 0.53 3.13
N GLN A 101 12.09 1.71 3.40
CA GLN A 101 13.19 2.25 2.59
C GLN A 101 14.41 1.34 2.63
N SER A 102 14.88 0.97 3.84
CA SER A 102 15.99 0.04 4.02
C SER A 102 15.76 -1.29 3.31
N PHE A 103 14.54 -1.84 3.40
CA PHE A 103 14.18 -3.08 2.71
C PHE A 103 14.40 -3.04 1.18
N PHE A 104 14.19 -1.89 0.53
CA PHE A 104 14.33 -1.73 -0.92
C PHE A 104 15.69 -1.18 -1.37
N GLU A 105 16.40 -0.48 -0.49
CA GLU A 105 17.77 -0.01 -0.72
C GLU A 105 18.77 -1.19 -0.66
N ASP A 106 18.57 -2.10 0.28
CA ASP A 106 19.42 -3.27 0.43
C ASP A 106 19.12 -4.33 -0.63
N LYS A 107 19.99 -4.39 -1.64
CA LYS A 107 19.95 -5.41 -2.70
C LYS A 107 19.88 -6.84 -2.15
N TRP A 108 20.50 -7.08 -1.00
CA TRP A 108 20.47 -8.39 -0.35
C TRP A 108 19.10 -8.75 0.24
N HIS A 109 18.40 -7.78 0.85
CA HIS A 109 17.06 -7.99 1.40
C HIS A 109 16.03 -8.21 0.30
N SER A 110 16.11 -7.42 -0.77
CA SER A 110 15.26 -7.63 -1.96
C SER A 110 15.51 -8.99 -2.62
N LEU A 111 16.77 -9.41 -2.83
CA LEU A 111 17.10 -10.73 -3.39
C LEU A 111 16.57 -11.89 -2.53
N LYS A 112 16.78 -11.84 -1.21
CA LYS A 112 16.21 -12.84 -0.29
C LYS A 112 14.69 -12.88 -0.35
N PHE A 113 14.05 -11.73 -0.50
CA PHE A 113 12.61 -11.67 -0.66
C PHE A 113 12.14 -12.31 -1.97
N PHE A 114 12.87 -12.12 -3.09
CA PHE A 114 12.59 -12.83 -4.35
C PHE A 114 12.69 -14.35 -4.20
N ASP A 115 13.75 -14.85 -3.56
CA ASP A 115 13.91 -16.28 -3.30
C ASP A 115 12.77 -16.82 -2.43
N GLN A 116 12.41 -16.07 -1.38
CA GLN A 116 11.33 -16.44 -0.48
C GLN A 116 9.96 -16.43 -1.19
N LEU A 117 9.70 -15.46 -2.07
CA LEU A 117 8.51 -15.42 -2.92
C LEU A 117 8.46 -16.62 -3.88
N GLY A 118 9.59 -17.02 -4.47
CA GLY A 118 9.67 -18.20 -5.32
C GLY A 118 9.33 -19.49 -4.56
N GLY A 119 9.81 -19.60 -3.31
CA GLY A 119 9.43 -20.67 -2.39
C GLY A 119 7.93 -20.69 -2.09
N ILE A 120 7.36 -19.54 -1.71
CA ILE A 120 5.92 -19.40 -1.43
C ILE A 120 5.09 -19.75 -2.65
N PHE A 121 5.49 -19.31 -3.84
CA PHE A 121 4.78 -19.62 -5.08
C PHE A 121 4.75 -21.13 -5.36
N THR A 122 5.88 -21.81 -5.15
CA THR A 122 5.99 -23.27 -5.32
C THR A 122 5.06 -24.01 -4.36
N ILE A 123 5.04 -23.61 -3.10
CA ILE A 123 4.16 -24.16 -2.05
C ILE A 123 2.70 -23.90 -2.41
N PHE A 124 2.35 -22.66 -2.76
CA PHE A 124 0.98 -22.27 -3.13
C PHE A 124 0.45 -23.08 -4.32
N LYS A 125 1.25 -23.24 -5.37
CA LYS A 125 0.89 -24.07 -6.54
C LYS A 125 0.60 -25.50 -6.12
N ARG A 126 1.44 -26.10 -5.27
CA ARG A 126 1.23 -27.47 -4.79
C ARG A 126 0.01 -27.62 -3.89
N VAL A 127 -0.23 -26.68 -2.99
CA VAL A 127 -1.43 -26.68 -2.12
C VAL A 127 -2.70 -26.60 -2.97
N MET A 128 -2.74 -25.72 -3.98
CA MET A 128 -3.90 -25.60 -4.86
C MET A 128 -4.11 -26.84 -5.75
N THR A 129 -3.04 -27.50 -6.19
CA THR A 129 -3.13 -28.69 -7.06
C THR A 129 -3.41 -29.98 -6.29
N PHE A 130 -2.85 -30.14 -5.09
CA PHE A 130 -2.81 -31.42 -4.37
C PHE A 130 -3.43 -31.39 -2.97
N GLY A 131 -3.84 -30.23 -2.45
CA GLY A 131 -4.55 -30.12 -1.17
C GLY A 131 -3.75 -30.56 0.07
N VAL A 132 -2.43 -30.38 0.07
CA VAL A 132 -1.54 -30.93 1.10
C VAL A 132 -1.50 -30.06 2.37
N VAL A 133 -1.84 -30.64 3.53
CA VAL A 133 -1.94 -29.93 4.82
C VAL A 133 -0.59 -29.47 5.40
N HIS A 134 0.48 -30.26 5.26
CA HIS A 134 1.79 -29.93 5.82
C HIS A 134 2.38 -28.63 5.24
N GLU A 135 2.16 -28.43 3.95
CA GLU A 135 2.61 -27.27 3.17
C GLU A 135 1.91 -25.97 3.62
N ILE A 136 0.66 -26.06 4.10
CA ILE A 136 -0.07 -24.91 4.66
C ILE A 136 0.63 -24.37 5.91
N ARG A 137 1.15 -25.25 6.79
CA ARG A 137 1.88 -24.82 7.99
C ARG A 137 3.19 -24.13 7.65
N GLN A 138 3.91 -24.64 6.64
CA GLN A 138 5.14 -24.01 6.16
C GLN A 138 4.84 -22.62 5.59
N LEU A 139 3.80 -22.50 4.77
CA LEU A 139 3.35 -21.21 4.25
C LEU A 139 3.01 -20.22 5.38
N GLN A 140 2.27 -20.67 6.40
CA GLN A 140 1.93 -19.85 7.57
C GLN A 140 3.18 -19.36 8.30
N MET A 141 4.18 -20.23 8.54
CA MET A 141 5.43 -19.84 9.20
C MET A 141 6.20 -18.80 8.36
N MET A 142 6.29 -19.00 7.05
CA MET A 142 6.94 -18.04 6.15
C MET A 142 6.26 -16.67 6.17
N LEU A 143 4.92 -16.64 6.13
CA LEU A 143 4.15 -15.41 6.17
C LEU A 143 4.30 -14.69 7.51
N ARG A 144 4.23 -15.40 8.64
CA ARG A 144 4.45 -14.82 9.97
C ARG A 144 5.84 -14.20 10.09
N ASN A 145 6.87 -14.85 9.57
CA ASN A 145 8.22 -14.29 9.58
C ASN A 145 8.33 -13.04 8.69
N LEU A 146 7.64 -13.01 7.55
CA LEU A 146 7.65 -11.85 6.64
C LEU A 146 6.97 -10.62 7.22
N THR A 147 5.91 -10.83 8.00
CA THR A 147 5.06 -9.78 8.56
C THR A 147 5.38 -9.45 10.02
N SER A 148 6.47 -9.99 10.56
CA SER A 148 6.80 -9.91 12.00
C SER A 148 5.65 -10.40 12.90
N ASN A 149 4.81 -11.29 12.38
CA ASN A 149 3.63 -11.86 13.03
C ASN A 149 2.64 -10.81 13.54
N LEU A 150 2.59 -9.64 12.92
CA LEU A 150 1.63 -8.59 13.26
C LEU A 150 0.22 -8.93 12.75
N THR A 151 -0.77 -8.51 13.54
CA THR A 151 -2.18 -8.44 13.11
C THR A 151 -2.42 -7.22 12.22
N PHE A 152 -3.57 -7.18 11.53
CA PHE A 152 -3.98 -6.02 10.73
C PHE A 152 -4.06 -4.74 11.54
N GLN A 153 -4.58 -4.82 12.77
CA GLN A 153 -4.73 -3.65 13.65
C GLN A 153 -3.37 -3.12 14.09
N GLU A 154 -2.46 -3.99 14.54
CA GLU A 154 -1.10 -3.58 14.95
C GLU A 154 -0.31 -2.96 13.78
N ALA A 155 -0.42 -3.54 12.59
CA ALA A 155 0.21 -2.98 11.40
C ALA A 155 -0.37 -1.61 11.01
N TYR A 156 -1.69 -1.43 11.16
CA TYR A 156 -2.35 -0.14 10.94
C TYR A 156 -1.93 0.90 11.99
N ASP A 157 -1.92 0.55 13.27
CA ASP A 157 -1.55 1.48 14.35
C ASP A 157 -0.09 1.93 14.22
N MET A 158 0.80 1.02 13.81
CA MET A 158 2.21 1.33 13.59
C MET A 158 2.46 2.22 12.36
N THR A 159 1.65 2.09 11.30
CA THR A 159 2.04 2.63 9.99
C THR A 159 1.00 3.50 9.30
N GLY A 160 -0.22 3.54 9.83
CA GLY A 160 -1.37 4.24 9.28
C GLY A 160 -1.90 3.68 7.96
N ARG A 161 -1.34 2.60 7.40
CA ARG A 161 -1.75 2.05 6.10
C ARG A 161 -2.89 1.05 6.24
N ILE A 162 -3.86 1.18 5.33
CA ILE A 162 -5.03 0.32 5.27
C ILE A 162 -4.71 -0.83 4.32
N LEU A 163 -4.68 -2.06 4.85
CA LEU A 163 -4.38 -3.28 4.10
C LEU A 163 -5.66 -4.06 3.76
N GLY A 164 -5.89 -4.29 2.48
CA GLY A 164 -6.90 -5.23 1.96
C GLY A 164 -6.25 -6.50 1.41
N ILE A 165 -6.86 -7.65 1.70
CA ILE A 165 -6.46 -8.96 1.15
C ILE A 165 -7.68 -9.58 0.46
N THR A 166 -7.47 -10.08 -0.75
CA THR A 166 -8.52 -10.69 -1.58
C THR A 166 -8.10 -12.03 -2.18
#